data_AF-A0A0N8UI49-F1
#
_entry.id   AF-A0A0N8UI49-F1
#
_cell.length_a   1.000
_cell.length_b   1.000
_cell.length_c   1.000
_cell.angle_alpha   90.00
_cell.angle_beta   90.00
_cell.angle_gamma   90.00
#
_symmetry.space_group_name_H-M   'P 1'
#
loop_
_entity.id
_entity.type
_entity.pdbx_description
1 polymer ?
#
loop_
_entity_poly.entity_id
_entity_poly.type
_entity_poly.pdbx_seq_one_letter_code
_entity_poly.pdbx_strand_id
1 'polypeptide(L)'
;MSAIQHIIEVRIQKGTSNFQRLDEDKHVPFVVPAVTWDKNSQTGSLNNDHWNFKVGYCFREALDLFFMERKRNNKKVNLWSQGCIVSFKEGDLLYSRCGERAVQVKFASPMGWDETVNSMYYGSVTYDEMDLINKSSKVKTLNQLEFLKMLIEG
;
A
#
# COMPACT_ATOMS: atom_id res chain seq x y z
N MET A 1 7.36 -12.56 -4.89
CA MET A 1 6.16 -12.60 -4.03
C MET A 1 6.27 -11.48 -3.02
N SER A 2 5.26 -10.61 -2.94
CA SER A 2 5.28 -9.45 -2.03
C SER A 2 4.86 -9.84 -0.60
N ALA A 3 5.20 -9.02 0.38
CA ALA A 3 4.73 -9.15 1.76
C ALA A 3 3.21 -9.31 1.86
N ILE A 4 2.45 -8.53 1.07
CA ILE A 4 0.98 -8.58 1.08
C ILE A 4 0.47 -9.97 0.68
N GLN A 5 0.96 -10.51 -0.44
CA GLN A 5 0.57 -11.85 -0.93
C GLN A 5 0.95 -12.94 0.09
N HIS A 6 2.18 -12.86 0.62
CA HIS A 6 2.67 -13.81 1.60
C HIS A 6 1.77 -13.89 2.85
N ILE A 7 1.35 -12.74 3.39
CA ILE A 7 0.51 -12.67 4.59
C ILE A 7 -0.86 -13.30 4.34
N ILE A 8 -1.45 -13.08 3.16
CA ILE A 8 -2.74 -13.63 2.77
C ILE A 8 -2.66 -15.16 2.68
N GLU A 9 -1.66 -15.67 1.97
CA GLU A 9 -1.46 -17.11 1.78
C GLU A 9 -1.22 -17.83 3.11
N VAL A 10 -0.39 -17.27 3.99
CA VAL A 10 -0.12 -17.84 5.30
C VAL A 10 -1.38 -17.88 6.16
N ARG A 11 -2.26 -16.86 6.08
CA ARG A 11 -3.54 -16.89 6.80
C ARG A 11 -4.44 -18.00 6.28
N ILE A 12 -4.60 -18.12 4.96
CA ILE A 12 -5.41 -19.18 4.32
C ILE A 12 -4.90 -20.56 4.74
N GLN A 13 -3.58 -20.78 4.70
CA GLN A 13 -2.96 -22.07 5.05
C GLN A 13 -3.13 -22.43 6.54
N LYS A 14 -3.03 -21.45 7.44
CA LYS A 14 -3.11 -21.67 8.89
C LYS A 14 -4.54 -21.65 9.44
N GLY A 15 -5.51 -21.12 8.70
CA GLY A 15 -6.90 -20.98 9.15
C GLY A 15 -7.05 -20.06 10.37
N THR A 16 -6.17 -19.07 10.54
CA THR A 16 -6.21 -18.15 11.69
C THR A 16 -7.10 -16.94 11.42
N SER A 17 -7.74 -16.41 12.45
CA SER A 17 -8.61 -15.21 12.36
C SER A 17 -7.85 -13.88 12.22
N ASN A 18 -6.52 -13.87 12.41
CA ASN A 18 -5.71 -12.66 12.39
C ASN A 18 -4.61 -12.72 11.33
N PHE A 19 -4.32 -11.58 10.71
CA PHE A 19 -3.17 -11.44 9.82
C PHE A 19 -1.88 -11.27 10.62
N GLN A 20 -0.87 -12.08 10.29
CA GLN A 20 0.47 -11.88 10.83
C GLN A 20 1.18 -10.77 10.04
N ARG A 21 1.41 -9.62 10.69
CA ARG A 21 2.23 -8.56 10.09
C ARG A 21 3.67 -9.03 9.93
N LEU A 22 4.33 -8.57 8.87
CA LEU A 22 5.76 -8.78 8.64
C LEU A 22 6.52 -7.57 9.15
N ASP A 23 7.57 -7.81 9.93
CA ASP A 23 8.50 -6.76 10.34
C ASP A 23 9.60 -6.64 9.27
N GLU A 24 10.23 -5.46 9.14
CA GLU A 24 11.19 -5.13 8.07
C GLU A 24 12.47 -5.99 8.03
N ASP A 25 12.76 -6.73 9.09
CA ASP A 25 13.90 -7.63 9.21
C ASP A 25 13.61 -9.06 8.71
N LYS A 26 12.35 -9.38 8.41
CA LYS A 26 12.00 -10.67 7.81
C LYS A 26 12.40 -10.65 6.33
N HIS A 27 12.87 -11.78 5.81
CA HIS A 27 13.35 -11.95 4.42
C HIS A 27 12.23 -11.94 3.36
N VAL A 28 11.10 -11.27 3.63
CA VAL A 28 9.99 -11.11 2.69
C VAL A 28 9.90 -9.62 2.34
N PRO A 29 10.08 -9.24 1.06
CA PRO A 29 10.16 -7.84 0.68
C PRO A 29 8.83 -7.12 0.91
N PHE A 30 8.89 -5.97 1.58
CA PHE A 30 7.77 -5.03 1.67
C PHE A 30 7.39 -4.51 0.28
N VAL A 31 6.20 -3.92 0.18
CA VAL A 31 5.77 -3.28 -1.08
C VAL A 31 6.69 -2.11 -1.45
N VAL A 32 7.22 -1.42 -0.44
CA VAL A 32 8.23 -0.37 -0.58
C VAL A 32 9.58 -0.86 -0.05
N PRO A 33 10.73 -0.40 -0.61
CA PRO A 33 12.04 -0.89 -0.19
C PRO A 33 12.39 -0.54 1.25
N ALA A 34 12.05 0.67 1.69
CA ALA A 34 12.32 1.15 3.03
C ALA A 34 11.40 2.34 3.34
N VAL A 35 11.02 2.49 4.61
CA VAL A 35 10.34 3.69 5.08
C VAL A 35 11.30 4.48 5.97
N THR A 36 11.60 5.71 5.57
CA THR A 36 12.57 6.57 6.28
C THR A 36 11.91 7.84 6.78
N TRP A 37 12.43 8.36 7.89
CA TRP A 37 12.02 9.62 8.49
C TRP A 37 13.25 10.45 8.81
N ASP A 38 13.38 11.63 8.19
CA ASP A 38 14.40 12.59 8.54
C ASP A 38 13.88 13.51 9.65
N LYS A 39 14.55 13.48 10.80
CA LYS A 39 14.20 14.28 11.97
C LYS A 39 14.48 15.77 11.79
N ASN A 40 15.44 16.14 10.95
CA ASN A 40 15.85 17.53 10.78
C ASN A 40 14.88 18.27 9.87
N SER A 41 14.56 17.67 8.72
CA SER A 41 13.58 18.22 7.77
C SER A 41 12.13 17.94 8.15
N GLN A 42 11.90 17.03 9.11
CA GLN A 42 10.58 16.48 9.43
C GLN A 42 9.86 15.88 8.21
N THR A 43 10.62 15.25 7.31
CA THR A 43 10.08 14.62 6.10
C THR A 43 10.22 13.11 6.14
N GLY A 44 9.13 12.43 5.82
CA GLY A 44 9.12 10.99 5.61
C GLY A 44 9.24 10.63 4.12
N SER A 45 9.76 9.45 3.83
CA SER A 45 9.85 8.89 2.48
C SER A 45 9.48 7.40 2.49
N LEU A 46 8.77 6.98 1.44
CA LEU A 46 8.54 5.56 1.15
C LEU A 46 9.65 4.97 0.25
N ASN A 47 10.64 5.77 -0.15
CA ASN A 47 11.77 5.38 -1.00
C ASN A 47 11.35 4.61 -2.25
N ASN A 48 10.30 5.08 -2.91
CA ASN A 48 9.63 4.43 -4.02
C ASN A 48 9.97 5.10 -5.36
N ASP A 49 11.18 5.65 -5.52
CA ASP A 49 11.58 6.41 -6.71
C ASP A 49 11.53 5.65 -8.03
N HIS A 50 11.54 4.32 -7.94
CA HIS A 50 11.40 3.39 -9.05
C HIS A 50 9.94 3.16 -9.49
N TRP A 51 8.93 3.68 -8.76
CA TRP A 51 7.52 3.57 -9.15
C TRP A 51 7.15 4.59 -10.22
N ASN A 52 6.18 4.27 -11.07
CA ASN A 52 5.71 5.21 -12.09
C ASN A 52 4.92 6.41 -11.53
N PHE A 53 4.32 6.27 -10.34
CA PHE A 53 3.62 7.35 -9.65
C PHE A 53 4.32 7.78 -8.36
N LYS A 54 4.19 9.08 -8.03
CA LYS A 54 4.71 9.67 -6.79
C LYS A 54 3.76 9.40 -5.64
N VAL A 55 4.00 8.33 -4.88
CA VAL A 55 3.23 8.01 -3.67
C VAL A 55 4.00 8.51 -2.43
N GLY A 56 3.46 9.51 -1.75
CA GLY A 56 4.13 10.16 -0.61
C GLY A 56 4.01 9.39 0.71
N TYR A 57 4.77 9.81 1.72
CA TYR A 57 4.79 9.19 3.05
C TYR A 57 3.44 9.15 3.78
N CYS A 58 2.52 10.07 3.47
CA CYS A 58 1.16 10.05 4.01
C CYS A 58 0.40 8.76 3.64
N PHE A 59 0.71 8.13 2.51
CA PHE A 59 0.08 6.90 2.04
C PHE A 59 0.56 5.63 2.76
N ARG A 60 1.47 5.72 3.73
CA ARG A 60 1.90 4.56 4.53
C ARG A 60 0.71 3.79 5.11
N GLU A 61 -0.35 4.49 5.53
CA GLU A 61 -1.56 3.86 6.07
C GLU A 61 -2.38 3.15 4.98
N ALA A 62 -2.50 3.74 3.80
CA ALA A 62 -3.14 3.11 2.65
C ALA A 62 -2.40 1.85 2.20
N LEU A 63 -1.08 1.80 2.43
CA LEU A 63 -0.24 0.64 2.18
C LEU A 63 -0.12 -0.30 3.37
N ASP A 64 -0.84 -0.08 4.47
CA ASP A 64 -0.76 -0.90 5.69
C ASP A 64 0.67 -0.99 6.28
N LEU A 65 1.40 0.13 6.29
CA LEU A 65 2.73 0.29 6.87
C LEU A 65 2.63 1.03 8.21
N PHE A 66 3.11 0.40 9.29
CA PHE A 66 3.15 1.00 10.62
C PHE A 66 4.52 0.87 11.26
N PHE A 67 4.97 1.95 11.89
CA PHE A 67 6.11 1.94 12.80
C PHE A 67 5.60 1.57 14.19
N MET A 68 6.04 0.42 14.71
CA MET A 68 5.50 -0.10 15.97
C MET A 68 6.57 -0.67 16.90
N GLU A 69 6.32 -0.56 18.20
CA GLU A 69 7.16 -1.17 19.23
C GLU A 69 6.94 -2.69 19.24
N ARG A 70 8.05 -3.44 19.25
CA ARG A 70 8.11 -4.89 19.37
C ARG A 70 9.00 -5.27 20.55
N LYS A 71 8.70 -6.40 21.20
CA LYS A 71 9.59 -7.00 22.20
C LYS A 71 10.38 -8.14 21.56
N ARG A 72 11.70 -8.03 21.53
CA ARG A 72 12.61 -9.08 21.02
C ARG A 72 13.74 -9.29 22.00
N ASN A 73 14.00 -10.55 22.37
CA ASN A 73 15.04 -10.90 23.34
C ASN A 73 14.98 -10.03 24.60
N ASN A 74 13.77 -9.82 25.13
CA ASN A 74 13.45 -8.93 26.26
C ASN A 74 13.79 -7.44 26.09
N LYS A 75 14.17 -6.97 24.90
CA LYS A 75 14.38 -5.57 24.57
C LYS A 75 13.24 -5.02 23.73
N LYS A 76 12.87 -3.77 23.98
CA LYS A 76 11.95 -3.01 23.12
C LYS A 76 12.71 -2.51 21.90
N VAL A 77 12.20 -2.79 20.72
CA VAL A 77 12.72 -2.30 19.44
C VAL A 77 11.57 -1.72 18.64
N ASN A 78 11.80 -0.61 17.93
CA ASN A 78 10.80 -0.04 17.04
C ASN A 78 11.17 -0.43 15.61
N LEU A 79 10.22 -1.04 14.90
CA LEU A 79 10.44 -1.55 13.54
C LEU A 79 9.27 -1.12 12.66
N TRP A 80 9.54 -0.92 11.38
CA TRP A 80 8.47 -0.87 10.39
C TRP A 80 7.87 -2.26 10.18
N SER A 81 6.55 -2.27 10.02
CA SER A 81 5.80 -3.49 9.75
C SER A 81 4.81 -3.28 8.62
N GLN A 82 4.70 -4.28 7.77
CA GLN A 82 3.78 -4.35 6.63
C GLN A 82 2.68 -5.35 6.95
N GLY A 83 1.43 -4.92 6.82
CA GLY A 83 0.27 -5.79 6.81
C GLY A 83 -0.15 -6.13 5.37
N CYS A 84 -1.42 -6.46 5.16
CA CYS A 84 -1.94 -6.88 3.86
C CYS A 84 -3.16 -6.11 3.37
N ILE A 85 -3.67 -5.16 4.17
CA ILE A 85 -4.93 -4.46 3.87
C ILE A 85 -4.64 -3.15 3.16
N VAL A 86 -4.65 -3.16 1.83
CA VAL A 86 -4.52 -1.94 1.03
C VAL A 86 -5.83 -1.16 1.02
N SER A 87 -5.75 0.15 1.19
CA SER A 87 -6.89 1.02 1.43
C SER A 87 -6.64 2.45 0.94
N PHE A 88 -6.50 2.62 -0.38
CA PHE A 88 -6.62 3.95 -1.00
C PHE A 88 -8.04 4.47 -0.83
N LYS A 89 -8.19 5.77 -0.67
CA LYS A 89 -9.43 6.43 -0.24
C LYS A 89 -9.85 7.52 -1.23
N GLU A 90 -11.14 7.85 -1.19
CA GLU A 90 -11.67 8.99 -1.92
C GLU A 90 -10.88 10.28 -1.63
N GLY A 91 -10.56 11.02 -2.70
CA GLY A 91 -9.78 12.25 -2.63
C GLY A 91 -8.27 12.05 -2.79
N ASP A 92 -7.77 10.81 -2.71
CA ASP A 92 -6.36 10.52 -2.97
C ASP A 92 -5.97 10.96 -4.39
N LEU A 93 -4.98 11.85 -4.49
CA LEU A 93 -4.48 12.41 -5.75
C LEU A 93 -2.99 12.08 -5.89
N LEU A 94 -2.65 11.43 -7.00
CA LEU A 94 -1.31 10.95 -7.28
C LEU A 94 -0.89 11.35 -8.68
N TYR A 95 0.30 11.96 -8.78
CA TYR A 95 0.88 12.37 -10.04
C TYR A 95 1.87 11.32 -10.52
N SER A 96 1.87 11.06 -11.83
CA SER A 96 2.94 10.30 -12.47
C SER A 96 4.28 11.00 -12.30
N ARG A 97 5.38 10.25 -12.32
CA ARG A 97 6.72 10.82 -12.19
C ARG A 97 7.10 11.72 -13.37
N CYS A 98 6.68 11.36 -14.58
CA CYS A 98 6.87 12.18 -15.77
C CYS A 98 6.01 13.46 -15.76
N GLY A 99 4.98 13.54 -14.91
CA GLY A 99 4.11 14.72 -14.80
C GLY A 99 3.05 14.82 -15.91
N GLU A 100 2.95 13.82 -16.78
CA GLU A 100 2.02 13.82 -17.92
C GLU A 100 0.64 13.27 -17.54
N ARG A 101 0.59 12.45 -16.50
CA ARG A 101 -0.64 11.81 -16.00
C ARG A 101 -0.86 12.09 -14.52
N ALA A 102 -2.11 12.12 -14.10
CA ALA A 102 -2.52 12.08 -12.70
C ALA A 102 -3.70 11.13 -12.51
N VAL A 103 -3.83 10.55 -11.31
CA VAL A 103 -5.00 9.77 -10.93
C VAL A 103 -5.62 10.35 -9.67
N GLN A 104 -6.94 10.53 -9.68
CA GLN A 104 -7.71 10.96 -8.50
C GLN A 104 -8.75 9.92 -8.14
N VAL A 105 -8.67 9.35 -6.95
CA VAL A 105 -9.66 8.40 -6.45
C VAL A 105 -10.98 9.13 -6.16
N LYS A 106 -12.07 8.61 -6.74
CA LYS A 106 -13.43 9.14 -6.58
C LYS A 106 -14.24 8.33 -5.59
N PHE A 107 -14.09 7.00 -5.61
CA PHE A 107 -14.73 6.09 -4.68
C PHE A 107 -13.79 4.91 -4.42
N ALA A 108 -13.75 4.41 -3.18
CA ALA A 108 -12.98 3.22 -2.88
C ALA A 108 -13.60 2.43 -1.72
N SER A 109 -13.48 1.10 -1.80
CA SER A 109 -13.66 0.20 -0.67
C SER A 109 -12.31 -0.44 -0.32
N PRO A 110 -11.98 -0.55 0.99
CA PRO A 110 -10.72 -1.14 1.41
C PRO A 110 -10.68 -2.64 1.12
N MET A 111 -9.48 -3.21 1.10
CA MET A 111 -9.34 -4.65 1.27
C MET A 111 -9.89 -5.08 2.63
N GLY A 112 -10.33 -6.33 2.73
CA GLY A 112 -10.87 -6.87 3.97
C GLY A 112 -10.92 -8.39 3.94
N TRP A 113 -10.95 -9.00 5.11
CA TRP A 113 -11.19 -10.43 5.19
C TRP A 113 -12.68 -10.70 5.32
N ASP A 114 -13.21 -11.57 4.47
CA ASP A 114 -14.57 -12.06 4.58
C ASP A 114 -14.57 -13.40 5.31
N GLU A 115 -15.04 -13.38 6.56
CA GLU A 115 -15.13 -14.57 7.42
C GLU A 115 -16.21 -15.56 6.93
N THR A 116 -17.22 -15.11 6.16
CA THR A 116 -18.32 -15.97 5.71
C THR A 116 -17.87 -16.93 4.61
N VAL A 117 -17.03 -16.44 3.69
CA VAL A 117 -16.47 -17.23 2.58
C VAL A 117 -14.99 -17.57 2.80
N ASN A 118 -14.43 -17.21 3.96
CA ASN A 118 -13.03 -17.44 4.35
C ASN A 118 -12.02 -17.00 3.27
N SER A 119 -12.22 -15.80 2.73
CA SER A 119 -11.42 -15.31 1.60
C SER A 119 -11.13 -13.81 1.71
N MET A 120 -10.12 -13.36 0.97
CA MET A 120 -9.78 -11.94 0.88
C MET A 120 -10.73 -11.23 -0.08
N TYR A 121 -11.44 -10.22 0.42
CA TYR A 121 -12.07 -9.19 -0.38
C TYR A 121 -11.03 -8.14 -0.78
N TYR A 122 -10.78 -7.98 -2.08
CA TYR A 122 -9.73 -7.10 -2.59
C TYR A 122 -10.14 -5.61 -2.69
N GLY A 123 -11.35 -5.28 -2.27
CA GLY A 123 -11.85 -3.91 -2.37
C GLY A 123 -12.06 -3.45 -3.82
N SER A 124 -12.29 -2.15 -3.96
CA SER A 124 -12.40 -1.46 -5.24
C SER A 124 -11.84 -0.04 -5.14
N VAL A 125 -11.38 0.48 -6.26
CA VAL A 125 -10.90 1.85 -6.45
C VAL A 125 -11.42 2.31 -7.79
N THR A 126 -12.35 3.25 -7.77
CA THR A 126 -12.80 4.00 -8.93
C THR A 126 -12.10 5.34 -8.94
N TYR A 127 -11.40 5.65 -10.03
CA TYR A 127 -10.56 6.85 -10.14
C TYR A 127 -10.69 7.50 -11.51
N ASP A 128 -10.47 8.81 -11.53
CA ASP A 128 -10.25 9.57 -12.76
C ASP A 128 -8.78 9.46 -13.14
N GLU A 129 -8.49 8.84 -14.29
CA GLU A 129 -7.19 8.94 -14.94
C GLU A 129 -7.19 10.18 -15.83
N MET A 130 -6.29 11.12 -15.53
CA MET A 130 -6.17 12.41 -16.20
C MET A 130 -4.90 12.42 -17.06
N ASP A 131 -5.07 12.67 -18.35
CA ASP A 131 -4.00 13.06 -19.26
C ASP A 131 -3.85 14.58 -19.21
N LEU A 132 -2.75 15.04 -18.61
CA LEU A 132 -2.49 16.46 -18.36
C LEU A 132 -1.97 17.18 -19.62
N ILE A 133 -1.49 16.44 -20.63
CA ILE A 133 -1.05 17.00 -21.91
C ILE A 133 -2.28 17.26 -22.80
N ASN A 134 -3.08 16.21 -23.01
CA ASN A 134 -4.24 16.28 -23.91
C ASN A 134 -5.50 16.81 -23.21
N LYS A 135 -5.42 17.13 -21.91
CA LYS A 135 -6.52 17.63 -21.08
C LYS A 135 -7.77 16.74 -21.17
N SER A 136 -7.55 15.43 -21.14
CA SER A 136 -8.62 14.44 -21.19
C SER A 136 -8.65 13.63 -19.90
N SER A 137 -9.81 13.09 -19.55
CA SER A 137 -9.94 12.20 -18.41
C SER A 137 -10.81 11.00 -18.73
N LYS A 138 -10.53 9.88 -18.08
CA LYS A 138 -11.31 8.65 -18.16
C LYS A 138 -11.51 8.08 -16.76
N VAL A 139 -12.74 7.70 -16.46
CA VAL A 139 -13.05 6.95 -15.24
C VAL A 139 -12.64 5.50 -15.44
N LYS A 140 -11.90 4.93 -14.49
CA LYS A 140 -11.55 3.51 -14.44
C LYS A 140 -11.87 2.94 -13.07
N THR A 141 -12.07 1.62 -13.02
CA THR A 141 -12.23 0.88 -11.77
C THR A 141 -11.27 -0.30 -11.75
N LEU A 142 -10.55 -0.45 -10.65
CA LEU A 142 -9.65 -1.57 -10.34
C LEU A 142 -9.92 -2.04 -8.90
N ASN A 143 -9.41 -3.20 -8.50
CA ASN A 143 -9.29 -3.51 -7.07
C ASN A 143 -8.08 -2.78 -6.44
N GLN A 144 -7.96 -2.81 -5.11
CA GLN A 144 -6.89 -2.08 -4.40
C GLN A 144 -5.47 -2.53 -4.79
N LEU A 145 -5.27 -3.82 -5.04
CA LEU A 145 -3.96 -4.35 -5.45
C LEU A 145 -3.65 -4.05 -6.91
N GLU A 146 -4.63 -4.11 -7.79
CA GLU A 146 -4.47 -3.71 -9.20
C GLU A 146 -4.17 -2.21 -9.32
N PHE A 147 -4.84 -1.38 -8.53
CA PHE A 147 -4.55 0.05 -8.47
C PHE A 147 -3.13 0.31 -7.96
N LEU A 148 -2.73 -0.35 -6.87
CA LEU A 148 -1.35 -0.31 -6.38
C LEU A 148 -0.34 -0.75 -7.44
N LYS A 149 -0.62 -1.84 -8.17
CA LYS A 149 0.23 -2.33 -9.25
C LYS A 149 0.35 -1.30 -10.37
N MET A 150 -0.74 -0.64 -10.75
CA MET A 150 -0.74 0.45 -11.73
C MET A 150 0.13 1.63 -11.26
N LEU A 151 0.09 1.99 -9.96
CA LEU A 151 0.97 3.04 -9.43
C LEU A 151 2.45 2.68 -9.51
N ILE A 152 2.78 1.39 -9.35
CA ILE A 152 4.15 0.87 -9.45
C ILE A 152 4.61 0.82 -10.91
N GLU A 153 3.81 0.17 -11.76
CA GLU A 153 4.21 -0.27 -13.11
C GLU A 153 3.83 0.71 -14.22
N GLY A 154 2.86 1.61 -14.01
CA GLY A 154 2.48 2.68 -14.93
C GLY A 154 1.36 2.36 -15.89
#